data_AF-A0A7L1M3H3-F1
#
_entry.id   AF-A0A7L1M3H3-F1
#
_cell.length_a   1.000
_cell.length_b   1.000
_cell.length_c   1.000
_cell.angle_alpha   90.00
_cell.angle_beta   90.00
_cell.angle_gamma   90.00
#
_symmetry.space_group_name_H-M   'P 1'
#
loop_
_entity.id
_entity.type
_entity.pdbx_description
1 polymer ?
#
loop_
_entity_poly.entity_id
_entity_poly.type
_entity_poly.pdbx_seq_one_letter_code
_entity_poly.pdbx_strand_id
1 'polypeptide(L)'
;AVLRPSGALPAEALPVRGYDFSGGADHAALLRSFRTTGFQATSFAQAVAEIERMIAAKLEPLSAEQRERAAMAGPRPPSGCTIFLGFTSNLVSSGVRETIRYLVQHSMVTATRGQGHRDRGVGTGTGEIGNLLVPNDNYCKFEDWLMPILERMVDEQDTQGARWTPSRMIARLGKEIDNPDSICYWAQKNKIPVLSPALTDGSLGDMIFFHSYKRPGLVLDIVEDLRLINTQAIFARKTGMIILGGGLVKHHIANANLMVRG
;
A
#
# COMPACT_ATOMS: atom_id res chain seq x y z
N ALA A 1 -26.30 -4.54 44.19
CA ALA A 1 -27.74 -4.85 44.10
C ALA A 1 -28.16 -4.83 42.63
N VAL A 2 -29.01 -5.77 42.21
CA VAL A 2 -29.43 -5.97 40.80
C VAL A 2 -30.32 -4.83 40.26
N LEU A 3 -31.07 -4.15 41.13
CA LEU A 3 -32.07 -3.13 40.75
C LEU A 3 -31.55 -1.69 40.88
N ARG A 4 -30.33 -1.42 40.41
CA ARG A 4 -29.79 -0.05 40.45
C ARG A 4 -30.38 0.78 39.29
N PRO A 5 -30.92 1.99 39.55
CA PRO A 5 -31.36 2.90 38.48
C PRO A 5 -30.19 3.33 37.58
N SER A 6 -30.43 3.43 36.26
CA SER A 6 -29.47 3.95 35.29
C SER A 6 -29.55 5.47 35.16
N GLY A 7 -28.43 6.11 34.83
CA GLY A 7 -28.42 7.51 34.40
C GLY A 7 -29.00 7.69 32.99
N ALA A 8 -29.26 8.94 32.61
CA ALA A 8 -29.68 9.27 31.24
C ALA A 8 -28.55 9.02 30.24
N LEU A 9 -28.91 8.56 29.03
CA LEU A 9 -27.98 8.40 27.92
C LEU A 9 -27.76 9.74 27.20
N PRO A 10 -26.60 9.94 26.54
CA PRO A 10 -26.35 11.11 25.69
C PRO A 10 -27.36 11.21 24.54
N ALA A 11 -27.68 12.43 24.09
CA ALA A 11 -28.68 12.67 23.04
C ALA A 11 -28.25 12.12 21.67
N GLU A 12 -26.94 12.03 21.43
CA GLU A 12 -26.30 11.50 20.24
C GLU A 12 -26.22 9.95 20.20
N ALA A 13 -26.64 9.27 21.27
CA ALA A 13 -26.60 7.82 21.35
C ALA A 13 -27.56 7.19 20.34
N LEU A 14 -27.02 6.39 19.42
CA LEU A 14 -27.81 5.67 18.42
C LEU A 14 -28.29 4.33 18.99
N PRO A 15 -29.59 4.00 18.86
CA PRO A 15 -30.08 2.70 19.27
C PRO A 15 -29.51 1.61 18.37
N VAL A 16 -29.27 0.43 18.95
CA VAL A 16 -28.84 -0.75 18.20
C VAL A 16 -29.99 -1.23 17.32
N ARG A 17 -29.77 -1.32 16.02
CA ARG A 17 -30.72 -1.82 15.03
C ARG A 17 -29.98 -2.36 13.80
N GLY A 18 -30.23 -3.63 13.47
CA GLY A 18 -29.72 -4.28 12.25
C GLY A 18 -30.57 -3.96 11.01
N TYR A 19 -30.11 -4.45 9.85
CA TYR A 19 -30.87 -4.38 8.61
C TYR A 19 -32.10 -5.31 8.65
N ASP A 20 -33.23 -4.83 8.12
CA ASP A 20 -34.46 -5.60 8.01
C ASP A 20 -34.62 -6.14 6.58
N PHE A 21 -34.47 -7.46 6.44
CA PHE A 21 -34.55 -8.15 5.15
C PHE A 21 -35.98 -8.33 4.62
N SER A 22 -37.03 -7.99 5.38
CA SER A 22 -38.40 -8.06 4.88
C SER A 22 -38.65 -7.13 3.68
N GLY A 23 -37.86 -6.05 3.56
CA GLY A 23 -37.87 -5.13 2.43
C GLY A 23 -37.04 -5.57 1.21
N GLY A 24 -36.45 -6.77 1.23
CA GLY A 24 -35.57 -7.30 0.18
C GLY A 24 -34.08 -7.16 0.49
N ALA A 25 -33.23 -7.48 -0.49
CA ALA A 25 -31.78 -7.51 -0.34
C ALA A 25 -31.11 -6.28 -0.99
N ASP A 26 -31.24 -5.10 -0.36
CA ASP A 26 -30.46 -3.92 -0.72
C ASP A 26 -29.10 -3.93 0.01
N HIS A 27 -28.05 -4.29 -0.74
CA HIS A 27 -26.68 -4.35 -0.23
C HIS A 27 -26.16 -3.00 0.29
N ALA A 28 -26.54 -1.89 -0.33
CA ALA A 28 -26.11 -0.57 0.12
C ALA A 28 -26.79 -0.20 1.44
N ALA A 29 -28.08 -0.51 1.59
CA ALA A 29 -28.80 -0.31 2.84
C ALA A 29 -28.30 -1.24 3.95
N LEU A 30 -27.95 -2.49 3.62
CA LEU A 30 -27.31 -3.43 4.54
C LEU A 30 -25.98 -2.89 5.06
N LEU A 31 -25.07 -2.44 4.18
CA LEU A 31 -23.79 -1.87 4.61
C LEU A 31 -23.96 -0.57 5.41
N ARG A 32 -24.96 0.26 5.10
CA ARG A 32 -25.29 1.45 5.90
C ARG A 32 -25.77 1.08 7.31
N SER A 33 -26.50 -0.02 7.47
CA SER A 33 -27.00 -0.45 8.80
C SER A 33 -25.88 -0.88 9.74
N PHE A 34 -24.67 -1.15 9.24
CA PHE A 34 -23.53 -1.54 10.07
C PHE A 34 -23.20 -0.48 11.14
N ARG A 35 -23.53 0.79 10.88
CA ARG A 35 -23.41 1.89 11.86
C ARG A 35 -24.13 1.59 13.18
N THR A 36 -25.29 0.93 13.12
CA THR A 36 -26.15 0.62 14.28
C THR A 36 -26.19 -0.87 14.61
N THR A 37 -25.35 -1.70 13.99
CA THR A 37 -25.35 -3.16 14.19
C THR A 37 -24.51 -3.60 15.40
N GLY A 38 -23.43 -2.88 15.73
CA GLY A 38 -22.56 -3.16 16.87
C GLY A 38 -21.28 -3.91 16.50
N PHE A 39 -20.34 -3.99 17.45
CA PHE A 39 -19.03 -4.65 17.31
C PHE A 39 -18.25 -4.20 16.06
N GLN A 40 -17.67 -5.14 15.30
CA GLN A 40 -16.87 -4.84 14.12
C GLN A 40 -17.68 -4.22 12.96
N ALA A 41 -19.00 -4.41 12.93
CA ALA A 41 -19.85 -3.73 11.96
C ALA A 41 -19.81 -2.21 12.17
N THR A 42 -19.91 -1.76 13.43
CA THR A 42 -19.78 -0.33 13.76
C THR A 42 -18.38 0.19 13.42
N SER A 43 -17.32 -0.58 13.69
CA SER A 43 -15.95 -0.23 13.28
C SER A 43 -15.82 -0.08 11.77
N PHE A 44 -16.45 -0.96 10.98
CA PHE A 44 -16.48 -0.87 9.52
C PHE A 44 -17.17 0.42 9.06
N ALA A 45 -18.34 0.75 9.60
CA ALA A 45 -19.06 1.97 9.24
C ALA A 45 -18.27 3.25 9.61
N GLN A 46 -17.56 3.23 10.74
CA GLN A 46 -16.65 4.31 11.12
C GLN A 46 -15.46 4.44 10.16
N ALA A 47 -14.89 3.32 9.70
CA ALA A 47 -13.81 3.31 8.72
C ALA A 47 -14.27 3.86 7.36
N VAL A 48 -15.48 3.51 6.91
CA VAL A 48 -16.09 4.10 5.69
C VAL A 48 -16.18 5.62 5.83
N ALA A 49 -16.73 6.13 6.93
CA ALA A 49 -16.86 7.56 7.17
C ALA A 49 -15.49 8.28 7.23
N GLU A 50 -14.45 7.63 7.77
CA GLU A 50 -13.10 8.19 7.78
C GLU A 50 -12.46 8.23 6.37
N ILE A 51 -12.64 7.18 5.57
CA ILE A 51 -12.17 7.17 4.18
C ILE A 51 -12.90 8.24 3.35
N GLU A 52 -14.21 8.43 3.54
CA GLU A 52 -14.97 9.50 2.90
C GLU A 52 -14.44 10.89 3.28
N ARG A 53 -14.07 11.10 4.56
CA ARG A 53 -13.40 12.33 5.01
C ARG A 53 -12.06 12.54 4.33
N MET A 54 -11.24 11.50 4.18
CA MET A 54 -9.96 11.57 3.46
C MET A 54 -10.15 11.93 1.99
N ILE A 55 -11.15 11.34 1.32
CA ILE A 55 -11.48 11.62 -0.08
C ILE A 55 -11.95 13.07 -0.24
N ALA A 56 -12.89 13.53 0.60
CA ALA A 56 -13.34 14.91 0.58
C ALA A 56 -12.17 15.89 0.78
N ALA A 57 -11.31 15.64 1.77
CA ALA A 57 -10.12 16.44 2.03
C ALA A 57 -9.12 16.42 0.87
N LYS A 58 -9.04 15.34 0.09
CA LYS A 58 -8.19 15.24 -1.10
C LYS A 58 -8.69 16.12 -2.24
N LEU A 59 -10.02 16.18 -2.41
CA LEU A 59 -10.70 16.93 -3.47
C LEU A 59 -10.83 18.43 -3.17
N GLU A 60 -10.63 18.84 -1.91
CA GLU A 60 -10.54 20.26 -1.55
C GLU A 60 -9.48 20.98 -2.40
N PRO A 61 -9.82 22.10 -3.06
CA PRO A 61 -8.85 22.87 -3.83
C PRO A 61 -7.77 23.44 -2.92
N LEU A 62 -6.54 23.48 -3.44
CA LEU A 62 -5.38 24.09 -2.80
C LEU A 62 -5.23 25.55 -3.27
N SER A 63 -4.87 26.45 -2.36
CA SER A 63 -4.38 27.78 -2.74
C SER A 63 -3.04 27.67 -3.50
N ALA A 64 -2.61 28.76 -4.16
CA ALA A 64 -1.36 28.78 -4.90
C ALA A 64 -0.15 28.43 -4.01
N GLU A 65 -0.06 29.05 -2.83
CA GLU A 65 0.99 28.79 -1.84
C GLU A 65 0.98 27.35 -1.34
N GLN A 66 -0.20 26.80 -1.04
CA GLN A 66 -0.33 25.40 -0.60
C GLN A 66 0.10 24.42 -1.69
N ARG A 67 -0.20 24.74 -2.96
CA ARG A 67 0.20 23.94 -4.11
C ARG A 67 1.71 23.95 -4.30
N GLU A 68 2.34 25.12 -4.22
CA GLU A 68 3.80 25.24 -4.33
C GLU A 68 4.51 24.44 -3.23
N ARG A 69 4.06 24.59 -1.98
CA ARG A 69 4.60 23.83 -0.85
C ARG A 69 4.44 22.33 -1.05
N ALA A 70 3.25 21.86 -1.42
CA ALA A 70 2.98 20.44 -1.62
C ALA A 70 3.66 19.87 -2.87
N ALA A 71 4.06 20.69 -3.85
CA ALA A 71 4.86 20.25 -5.00
C ALA A 71 6.29 19.84 -4.58
N MET A 72 6.79 20.34 -3.44
CA MET A 72 8.08 19.90 -2.89
C MET A 72 8.06 18.43 -2.42
N ALA A 73 6.88 17.83 -2.25
CA ALA A 73 6.73 16.42 -1.86
C ALA A 73 7.19 15.43 -2.96
N GLY A 74 7.26 15.88 -4.22
CA GLY A 74 7.69 15.03 -5.33
C GLY A 74 6.96 15.34 -6.65
N PRO A 75 7.15 14.49 -7.68
CA PRO A 75 6.73 14.79 -9.05
C PRO A 75 5.23 14.65 -9.31
N ARG A 76 4.42 14.33 -8.29
CA ARG A 76 2.98 14.09 -8.40
C ARG A 76 2.23 15.41 -8.22
N PRO A 77 1.12 15.65 -8.96
CA PRO A 77 0.27 16.80 -8.70
C PRO A 77 -0.18 16.89 -7.24
N PRO A 78 0.02 18.05 -6.59
CA PRO A 78 -0.45 18.29 -5.23
C PRO A 78 -1.94 18.06 -5.05
N SER A 79 -2.35 17.51 -3.91
CA SER A 79 -3.76 17.34 -3.53
C SER A 79 -4.02 17.80 -2.10
N GLY A 80 -5.27 18.10 -1.76
CA GLY A 80 -5.65 18.58 -0.42
C GLY A 80 -5.29 17.62 0.73
N CYS A 81 -5.17 16.33 0.40
CA CYS A 81 -4.77 15.26 1.29
C CYS A 81 -3.86 14.25 0.55
N THR A 82 -2.77 13.85 1.20
CA THR A 82 -1.90 12.74 0.76
C THR A 82 -2.30 11.48 1.52
N ILE A 83 -2.89 10.50 0.81
CA ILE A 83 -3.37 9.25 1.40
C ILE A 83 -2.31 8.18 1.21
N PHE A 84 -1.71 7.71 2.32
CA PHE A 84 -0.79 6.59 2.34
C PHE A 84 -1.55 5.27 2.48
N LEU A 85 -1.41 4.39 1.51
CA LEU A 85 -1.92 3.04 1.52
C LEU A 85 -0.80 2.06 1.83
N GLY A 86 -0.92 1.36 2.96
CA GLY A 86 -0.03 0.28 3.38
C GLY A 86 -0.70 -1.07 3.31
N PHE A 87 -0.03 -2.07 2.74
CA PHE A 87 -0.52 -3.46 2.75
C PHE A 87 0.62 -4.49 2.88
N THR A 88 0.33 -5.60 3.54
CA THR A 88 1.22 -6.77 3.65
C THR A 88 1.23 -7.60 2.36
N SER A 89 2.29 -8.39 2.15
CA SER A 89 2.50 -9.17 0.91
C SER A 89 1.39 -10.16 0.59
N ASN A 90 0.81 -10.82 1.60
CA ASN A 90 -0.28 -11.77 1.43
C ASN A 90 -1.55 -11.16 0.79
N LEU A 91 -1.76 -9.84 0.92
CA LEU A 91 -2.88 -9.15 0.26
C LEU A 91 -2.67 -8.97 -1.25
N VAL A 92 -1.42 -9.06 -1.73
CA VAL A 92 -1.12 -9.10 -3.17
C VAL A 92 -1.22 -10.52 -3.71
N SER A 93 -0.98 -11.53 -2.85
CA SER A 93 -1.22 -12.94 -3.19
C SER A 93 -2.71 -13.26 -3.32
N SER A 94 -3.57 -12.55 -2.60
CA SER A 94 -5.03 -12.70 -2.67
C SER A 94 -5.68 -11.79 -3.72
N GLY A 95 -6.99 -11.98 -3.95
CA GLY A 95 -7.79 -11.13 -4.85
C GLY A 95 -8.00 -9.67 -4.37
N VAL A 96 -7.41 -9.27 -3.23
CA VAL A 96 -7.36 -7.86 -2.83
C VAL A 96 -6.41 -7.07 -3.75
N ARG A 97 -5.51 -7.76 -4.47
CA ARG A 97 -4.64 -7.19 -5.50
C ARG A 97 -5.40 -6.32 -6.50
N GLU A 98 -6.55 -6.78 -6.99
CA GLU A 98 -7.35 -6.07 -8.00
C GLU A 98 -7.90 -4.75 -7.45
N THR A 99 -8.31 -4.74 -6.17
CA THR A 99 -8.76 -3.55 -5.45
C THR A 99 -7.62 -2.54 -5.29
N ILE A 100 -6.43 -3.00 -4.89
CA ILE A 100 -5.24 -2.14 -4.76
C ILE A 100 -4.85 -1.56 -6.13
N ARG A 101 -4.82 -2.40 -7.17
CA ARG A 101 -4.54 -1.99 -8.55
C ARG A 101 -5.51 -0.92 -9.03
N TYR A 102 -6.81 -1.05 -8.74
CA TYR A 102 -7.82 -0.02 -9.06
C TYR A 102 -7.49 1.33 -8.40
N LEU A 103 -7.20 1.33 -7.09
CA LEU A 103 -6.85 2.57 -6.36
C LEU A 103 -5.60 3.25 -6.92
N VAL A 104 -4.58 2.46 -7.30
CA VAL A 104 -3.34 2.96 -7.88
C VAL A 104 -3.53 3.45 -9.33
N GLN A 105 -4.29 2.72 -10.15
CA GLN A 105 -4.63 3.09 -11.52
C GLN A 105 -5.31 4.46 -11.60
N HIS A 106 -6.21 4.75 -10.67
CA HIS A 106 -6.96 6.01 -10.64
C HIS A 106 -6.31 7.10 -9.76
N SER A 107 -5.02 6.93 -9.39
CA SER A 107 -4.25 7.91 -8.61
C SER A 107 -4.92 8.35 -7.30
N MET A 108 -5.67 7.44 -6.67
CA MET A 108 -6.41 7.73 -5.44
C MET A 108 -5.48 7.78 -4.21
N VAL A 109 -4.38 7.02 -4.24
CA VAL A 109 -3.48 6.79 -3.10
C VAL A 109 -2.00 6.91 -3.49
N THR A 110 -1.15 7.13 -2.48
CA THR A 110 0.29 6.82 -2.50
C THR A 110 0.51 5.47 -1.82
N ALA A 111 1.39 4.59 -2.32
CA ALA A 111 1.49 3.20 -1.85
C ALA A 111 2.82 2.89 -1.13
N THR A 112 2.74 2.12 -0.05
CA THR A 112 3.89 1.50 0.61
C THR A 112 3.62 0.01 0.75
N ARG A 113 4.57 -0.83 0.34
CA ARG A 113 4.43 -2.29 0.35
C ARG A 113 5.32 -2.90 1.42
N GLY A 114 4.79 -3.92 2.11
CA GLY A 114 5.53 -4.69 3.11
C GLY A 114 6.53 -5.67 2.54
N GLN A 115 7.22 -6.35 3.45
CA GLN A 115 8.12 -7.46 3.15
C GLN A 115 7.44 -8.49 2.25
N GLY A 116 8.21 -9.07 1.32
CA GLY A 116 7.78 -10.20 0.53
C GLY A 116 7.40 -11.38 1.41
N HIS A 117 6.48 -12.22 0.95
CA HIS A 117 6.21 -13.48 1.64
C HIS A 117 7.22 -14.51 1.15
N ARG A 118 7.70 -15.38 2.04
CA ARG A 118 8.41 -16.60 1.67
C ARG A 118 7.44 -17.75 1.77
N ASP A 119 7.19 -18.40 0.64
CA ASP A 119 6.29 -19.54 0.57
C ASP A 119 6.89 -20.74 1.33
N ARG A 120 6.03 -21.50 2.01
CA ARG A 120 6.46 -22.78 2.57
C ARG A 120 6.41 -23.81 1.45
N GLY A 121 7.56 -24.37 1.10
CA GLY A 121 7.63 -25.46 0.12
C GLY A 121 7.01 -26.73 0.70
N VAL A 122 5.95 -27.22 0.07
CA VAL A 122 5.52 -28.60 0.23
C VAL A 122 6.36 -29.45 -0.71
N GLY A 123 6.79 -30.65 -0.29
CA GLY A 123 7.69 -31.54 -1.04
C GLY A 123 7.21 -32.00 -2.43
N THR A 124 6.14 -31.40 -2.94
CA THR A 124 5.53 -31.59 -4.27
C THR A 124 5.89 -30.48 -5.28
N GLY A 125 6.78 -29.55 -4.94
CA GLY A 125 7.20 -28.45 -5.85
C GLY A 125 6.16 -27.32 -5.99
N THR A 126 5.25 -27.21 -5.02
CA THR A 126 4.26 -26.12 -4.93
C THR A 126 4.45 -25.39 -3.61
N GLY A 127 4.60 -24.07 -3.67
CA GLY A 127 4.62 -23.18 -2.51
C GLY A 127 3.20 -22.91 -2.00
N GLU A 128 3.05 -22.76 -0.69
CA GLU A 128 1.76 -22.42 -0.05
C GLU A 128 1.82 -21.04 0.61
N ILE A 129 0.76 -20.24 0.39
CA ILE A 129 0.49 -18.97 1.07
C ILE A 129 -0.88 -19.06 1.75
N GLY A 130 -0.91 -19.56 2.98
CA GLY A 130 -2.18 -19.80 3.68
C GLY A 130 -2.97 -20.90 2.99
N ASN A 131 -4.09 -20.54 2.35
CA ASN A 131 -4.93 -21.45 1.55
C ASN A 131 -4.72 -21.31 0.04
N LEU A 132 -3.68 -20.60 -0.39
CA LEU A 132 -3.35 -20.37 -1.79
C LEU A 132 -2.14 -21.21 -2.21
N LEU A 133 -2.15 -21.68 -3.45
CA LEU A 133 -1.07 -22.46 -4.04
C LEU A 133 -0.31 -21.62 -5.07
N VAL A 134 1.02 -21.68 -5.02
CA VAL A 134 1.93 -21.00 -5.93
C VAL A 134 2.89 -22.04 -6.52
N PRO A 135 2.70 -22.50 -7.76
CA PRO A 135 3.61 -23.44 -8.41
C PRO A 135 5.03 -22.89 -8.49
N ASN A 136 6.05 -23.74 -8.28
CA ASN A 136 7.45 -23.31 -8.38
C ASN A 136 7.83 -22.79 -9.77
N ASP A 137 7.17 -23.27 -10.83
CA ASP A 137 7.34 -22.77 -12.20
C ASP A 137 7.13 -21.26 -12.32
N ASN A 138 6.32 -20.66 -11.43
CA ASN A 138 6.15 -19.21 -11.38
C ASN A 138 7.46 -18.50 -10.99
N TYR A 139 8.23 -19.09 -10.08
CA TYR A 139 9.54 -18.55 -9.66
C TYR A 139 10.60 -18.75 -10.74
N CYS A 140 10.59 -19.87 -11.47
CA CYS A 140 11.48 -20.07 -12.62
C CYS A 140 11.22 -19.02 -13.72
N LYS A 141 9.95 -18.80 -14.08
CA LYS A 141 9.57 -17.73 -15.03
C LYS A 141 9.95 -16.34 -14.53
N PHE A 142 9.87 -16.12 -13.21
CA PHE A 142 10.28 -14.86 -12.60
C PHE A 142 11.79 -14.64 -12.69
N GLU A 143 12.59 -15.69 -12.49
CA GLU A 143 14.04 -15.66 -12.68
C GLU A 143 14.40 -15.28 -14.13
N ASP A 144 13.85 -16.00 -15.11
CA ASP A 144 14.11 -15.79 -16.53
C ASP A 144 13.78 -14.34 -16.97
N TRP A 145 12.70 -13.78 -16.43
CA TRP A 145 12.29 -12.41 -16.70
C TRP A 145 13.18 -11.36 -16.00
N LEU A 146 13.57 -11.62 -14.75
CA LEU A 146 14.23 -10.63 -13.90
C LEU A 146 15.74 -10.53 -14.16
N MET A 147 16.42 -11.64 -14.44
CA MET A 147 17.88 -11.66 -14.58
C MET A 147 18.42 -10.63 -15.60
N PRO A 148 17.87 -10.52 -16.83
CA PRO A 148 18.34 -9.51 -17.79
C PRO A 148 18.06 -8.06 -17.34
N ILE A 149 17.08 -7.85 -16.47
CA ILE A 149 16.77 -6.52 -15.92
C ILE A 149 17.83 -6.14 -14.88
N LEU A 150 18.22 -7.09 -14.01
CA LEU A 150 19.27 -6.87 -13.01
C LEU A 150 20.62 -6.56 -13.65
N GLU A 151 20.95 -7.24 -14.77
CA GLU A 151 22.16 -6.93 -15.55
C GLU A 151 22.16 -5.47 -16.01
N ARG A 152 21.07 -5.02 -16.67
CA ARG A 152 20.92 -3.63 -17.11
C ARG A 152 20.97 -2.63 -15.95
N MET A 153 20.41 -2.97 -14.80
CA MET A 153 20.47 -2.11 -13.62
C MET A 153 21.92 -1.93 -13.13
N VAL A 154 22.73 -2.99 -13.11
CA VAL A 154 24.15 -2.87 -12.76
C VAL A 154 24.90 -2.04 -13.80
N ASP A 155 24.65 -2.26 -15.10
CA ASP A 155 25.31 -1.49 -16.15
C ASP A 155 24.94 0.01 -16.09
N GLU A 156 23.69 0.34 -15.82
CA GLU A 156 23.24 1.72 -15.60
C GLU A 156 23.87 2.33 -14.34
N GLN A 157 24.09 1.53 -13.29
CA GLN A 157 24.79 1.97 -12.09
C GLN A 157 26.26 2.29 -12.38
N ASP A 158 26.95 1.40 -13.08
CA ASP A 158 28.39 1.52 -13.37
C ASP A 158 28.69 2.61 -14.41
N THR A 159 27.87 2.72 -15.46
CA THR A 159 28.15 3.58 -16.61
C THR A 159 27.46 4.94 -16.56
N GLN A 160 26.28 5.03 -15.94
CA GLN A 160 25.48 6.25 -15.88
C GLN A 160 25.43 6.84 -14.46
N GLY A 161 26.02 6.17 -13.47
CA GLY A 161 25.97 6.59 -12.07
C GLY A 161 24.57 6.47 -11.46
N ALA A 162 23.73 5.59 -12.00
CA ALA A 162 22.38 5.39 -11.48
C ALA A 162 22.43 4.90 -10.02
N ARG A 163 21.77 5.62 -9.12
CA ARG A 163 21.64 5.20 -7.71
C ARG A 163 20.34 4.47 -7.52
N TRP A 164 20.39 3.17 -7.28
CA TRP A 164 19.19 2.38 -7.07
C TRP A 164 18.73 2.45 -5.63
N THR A 165 17.42 2.61 -5.47
CA THR A 165 16.70 2.49 -4.21
C THR A 165 15.57 1.47 -4.42
N PRO A 166 14.97 0.91 -3.35
CA PRO A 166 13.82 0.03 -3.50
C PRO A 166 12.70 0.62 -4.36
N SER A 167 12.33 1.89 -4.15
CA SER A 167 11.27 2.54 -4.93
C SER A 167 11.63 2.73 -6.42
N ARG A 168 12.88 3.07 -6.73
CA ARG A 168 13.36 3.19 -8.12
C ARG A 168 13.39 1.82 -8.82
N MET A 169 13.83 0.78 -8.12
CA MET A 169 13.78 -0.59 -8.63
C MET A 169 12.34 -1.03 -8.89
N ILE A 170 11.41 -0.82 -7.95
CA ILE A 170 10.00 -1.19 -8.14
C ILE A 170 9.37 -0.42 -9.31
N ALA A 171 9.69 0.86 -9.46
CA ALA A 171 9.24 1.66 -10.61
C ALA A 171 9.80 1.11 -11.94
N ARG A 172 11.07 0.71 -11.97
CA ARG A 172 11.70 0.05 -13.12
C ARG A 172 11.00 -1.27 -13.45
N LEU A 173 10.78 -2.14 -12.47
CA LEU A 173 10.06 -3.41 -12.66
C LEU A 173 8.63 -3.19 -13.15
N GLY A 174 7.95 -2.15 -12.64
CA GLY A 174 6.64 -1.73 -13.12
C GLY A 174 6.64 -1.28 -14.58
N LYS A 175 7.73 -0.68 -15.05
CA LYS A 175 7.90 -0.28 -16.45
C LYS A 175 8.18 -1.49 -17.34
N GLU A 176 9.07 -2.38 -16.91
CA GLU A 176 9.50 -3.58 -17.65
C GLU A 176 8.40 -4.63 -17.78
N ILE A 177 7.50 -4.77 -16.79
CA ILE A 177 6.40 -5.73 -16.87
C ILE A 177 5.32 -5.31 -17.87
N ASP A 178 5.20 -4.01 -18.16
CA ASP A 178 4.30 -3.39 -19.14
C ASP A 178 2.90 -4.02 -19.24
N ASN A 179 2.29 -4.33 -18.09
CA ASN A 179 1.03 -5.05 -18.03
C ASN A 179 -0.01 -4.29 -17.17
N PRO A 180 -1.21 -3.98 -17.70
CA PRO A 180 -2.25 -3.23 -16.99
C PRO A 180 -2.85 -3.96 -15.77
N ASP A 181 -2.58 -5.24 -15.59
CA ASP A 181 -2.99 -6.00 -14.41
C ASP A 181 -1.99 -5.86 -13.25
N SER A 182 -0.85 -5.18 -13.47
CA SER A 182 0.17 -4.95 -12.45
C SER A 182 -0.07 -3.66 -11.67
N ILE A 183 0.00 -3.77 -10.33
CA ILE A 183 0.01 -2.60 -9.44
C ILE A 183 1.23 -1.72 -9.73
N CYS A 184 2.41 -2.34 -9.92
CA CYS A 184 3.67 -1.62 -10.15
C CYS A 184 3.65 -0.88 -11.49
N TYR A 185 2.99 -1.43 -12.50
CA TYR A 185 2.80 -0.76 -13.80
C TYR A 185 2.03 0.54 -13.64
N TRP A 186 0.88 0.51 -12.97
CA TRP A 186 0.10 1.72 -12.73
C TRP A 186 0.82 2.69 -11.79
N ALA A 187 1.54 2.16 -10.80
CA ALA A 187 2.30 2.99 -9.86
C ALA A 187 3.36 3.82 -10.60
N GLN A 188 4.19 3.21 -11.46
CA GLN A 188 5.18 3.96 -12.21
C GLN A 188 4.53 4.94 -13.21
N LYS A 189 3.46 4.51 -13.90
CA LYS A 189 2.77 5.33 -14.90
C LYS A 189 2.15 6.58 -14.29
N ASN A 190 1.62 6.47 -13.07
CA ASN A 190 1.02 7.56 -12.31
C ASN A 190 2.00 8.29 -11.37
N LYS A 191 3.30 7.98 -11.45
CA LYS A 191 4.36 8.55 -10.60
C LYS A 191 4.07 8.39 -9.09
N ILE A 192 3.47 7.25 -8.73
CA ILE A 192 3.22 6.85 -7.35
C ILE A 192 4.43 6.03 -6.90
N PRO A 193 5.24 6.52 -5.95
CA PRO A 193 6.33 5.73 -5.42
C PRO A 193 5.78 4.56 -4.60
N VAL A 194 6.41 3.40 -4.76
CA VAL A 194 6.16 2.22 -3.96
C VAL A 194 7.37 1.98 -3.09
N LEU A 195 7.22 2.17 -1.79
CA LEU A 195 8.32 2.05 -0.84
C LEU A 195 8.34 0.66 -0.21
N SER A 196 9.52 0.06 -0.10
CA SER A 196 9.73 -1.23 0.57
C SER A 196 11.14 -1.30 1.16
N PRO A 197 11.36 -0.86 2.42
CA PRO A 197 12.69 -0.82 3.01
C PRO A 197 13.38 -2.18 3.14
N ALA A 198 12.60 -3.27 3.16
CA ALA A 198 13.08 -4.64 3.22
C ALA A 198 12.76 -5.40 1.93
N LEU A 199 13.12 -4.81 0.77
CA LEU A 199 12.86 -5.38 -0.56
C LEU A 199 13.53 -6.74 -0.79
N THR A 200 14.62 -7.01 -0.08
CA THR A 200 15.41 -8.25 -0.16
C THR A 200 14.79 -9.43 0.60
N ASP A 201 13.71 -9.22 1.35
CA ASP A 201 13.05 -10.30 2.11
C ASP A 201 11.96 -10.98 1.27
N GLY A 202 12.36 -11.87 0.36
CA GLY A 202 11.48 -12.64 -0.52
C GLY A 202 12.18 -13.08 -1.81
N SER A 203 11.43 -13.64 -2.76
CA SER A 203 11.98 -14.19 -4.02
C SER A 203 12.80 -13.19 -4.83
N LEU A 204 12.46 -11.89 -4.78
CA LEU A 204 13.26 -10.84 -5.41
C LEU A 204 14.67 -10.74 -4.78
N GLY A 205 14.77 -10.90 -3.46
CA GLY A 205 16.05 -10.96 -2.76
C GLY A 205 16.87 -12.18 -3.14
N ASP A 206 16.23 -13.34 -3.29
CA ASP A 206 16.91 -14.57 -3.76
C ASP A 206 17.51 -14.36 -5.16
N MET A 207 16.77 -13.72 -6.07
CA MET A 207 17.26 -13.41 -7.42
C MET A 207 18.39 -12.38 -7.41
N ILE A 208 18.31 -11.33 -6.58
CA ILE A 208 19.41 -10.37 -6.39
C ILE A 208 20.65 -11.10 -5.86
N PHE A 209 20.48 -12.01 -4.90
CA PHE A 209 21.56 -12.81 -4.33
C PHE A 209 22.23 -13.68 -5.40
N PHE A 210 21.47 -14.47 -6.16
CA PHE A 210 22.03 -15.31 -7.22
C PHE A 210 22.69 -14.50 -8.34
N HIS A 211 22.07 -13.39 -8.73
CA HIS A 211 22.63 -12.47 -9.71
C HIS A 211 23.98 -11.91 -9.24
N SER A 212 24.13 -11.59 -7.96
CA SER A 212 25.36 -10.97 -7.42
C SER A 212 26.62 -11.83 -7.56
N TYR A 213 26.49 -13.16 -7.63
CA TYR A 213 27.62 -14.05 -7.92
C TYR A 213 28.04 -14.04 -9.38
N LYS A 214 27.10 -13.81 -10.30
CA LYS A 214 27.36 -13.73 -11.74
C LYS A 214 27.85 -12.34 -12.13
N ARG A 215 27.18 -11.30 -11.63
CA ARG A 215 27.46 -9.89 -11.88
C ARG A 215 27.40 -9.13 -10.54
N PRO A 216 28.52 -9.01 -9.82
CA PRO A 216 28.56 -8.30 -8.54
C PRO A 216 28.41 -6.79 -8.76
N GLY A 217 27.90 -6.10 -7.74
CA GLY A 217 27.96 -4.63 -7.66
C GLY A 217 26.63 -3.92 -7.43
N LEU A 218 25.48 -4.55 -7.63
CA LEU A 218 24.18 -3.89 -7.43
C LEU A 218 24.02 -3.39 -5.98
N VAL A 219 23.77 -2.10 -5.80
CA VAL A 219 23.53 -1.48 -4.48
C VAL A 219 22.11 -0.91 -4.42
N LEU A 220 21.38 -1.21 -3.34
CA LEU A 220 20.08 -0.61 -3.07
C LEU A 220 20.16 0.28 -1.81
N ASP A 221 20.15 1.59 -2.00
CA ASP A 221 20.13 2.55 -0.88
C ASP A 221 18.71 2.74 -0.32
N ILE A 222 18.58 2.56 0.99
CA ILE A 222 17.32 2.76 1.72
C ILE A 222 17.21 4.18 2.31
N VAL A 223 18.31 4.91 2.44
CA VAL A 223 18.33 6.25 3.04
C VAL A 223 17.63 7.26 2.14
N GLU A 224 17.88 7.21 0.84
CA GLU A 224 17.15 8.05 -0.12
C GLU A 224 15.63 7.78 -0.10
N ASP A 225 15.21 6.52 -0.01
CA ASP A 225 13.78 6.15 0.11
C ASP A 225 13.17 6.65 1.44
N LEU A 226 13.94 6.62 2.54
CA LEU A 226 13.52 7.18 3.82
C LEU A 226 13.32 8.70 3.75
N ARG A 227 14.19 9.41 3.02
CA ARG A 227 14.01 10.85 2.76
C ARG A 227 12.74 11.08 1.95
N LEU A 228 12.48 10.26 0.93
CA LEU A 228 11.31 10.38 0.07
C LEU A 228 10.00 10.29 0.87
N ILE A 229 9.81 9.25 1.70
CA ILE A 229 8.56 9.08 2.46
C ILE A 229 8.33 10.21 3.48
N ASN A 230 9.39 10.61 4.20
CA ASN A 230 9.28 11.67 5.21
C ASN A 230 8.98 13.02 4.56
N THR A 231 9.61 13.32 3.42
CA THR A 231 9.38 14.53 2.63
C THR A 231 7.92 14.61 2.16
N GLN A 232 7.34 13.48 1.74
CA GLN A 232 5.93 13.43 1.36
C GLN A 232 4.97 13.74 2.50
N ALA A 233 5.28 13.28 3.72
CA ALA A 233 4.49 13.62 4.89
C ALA A 233 4.65 15.10 5.26
N ILE A 234 5.90 15.59 5.37
CA ILE A 234 6.23 16.96 5.82
C ILE A 234 5.60 18.05 4.94
N PHE A 235 5.57 17.84 3.63
CA PHE A 235 5.04 18.81 2.67
C PHE A 235 3.56 18.60 2.33
N ALA A 236 2.91 17.55 2.84
CA ALA A 236 1.48 17.37 2.66
C ALA A 236 0.67 18.42 3.47
N ARG A 237 -0.45 18.88 2.91
CA ARG A 237 -1.40 19.75 3.64
C ARG A 237 -2.13 18.98 4.75
N LYS A 238 -2.65 17.81 4.39
CA LYS A 238 -3.26 16.81 5.29
C LYS A 238 -2.73 15.45 4.87
N THR A 239 -2.64 14.52 5.81
CA THR A 239 -2.30 13.13 5.53
C THR A 239 -3.41 12.21 5.99
N GLY A 240 -3.61 11.11 5.27
CA GLY A 240 -4.50 10.02 5.64
C GLY A 240 -3.75 8.71 5.56
N MET A 241 -4.05 7.76 6.44
CA MET A 241 -3.42 6.44 6.44
C MET A 241 -4.48 5.35 6.32
N ILE A 242 -4.34 4.49 5.32
CA ILE A 242 -5.11 3.26 5.17
C ILE A 242 -4.11 2.12 5.28
N ILE A 243 -4.17 1.33 6.36
CA ILE A 243 -3.19 0.29 6.64
C ILE A 243 -3.90 -1.06 6.75
N LEU A 244 -3.63 -1.93 5.79
CA LEU A 244 -4.18 -3.29 5.71
C LEU A 244 -3.10 -4.28 6.18
N GLY A 245 -3.14 -4.66 7.46
CA GLY A 245 -2.14 -5.51 8.10
C GLY A 245 -1.25 -4.75 9.10
N GLY A 246 -0.05 -5.27 9.34
CA GLY A 246 0.86 -4.77 10.39
C GLY A 246 2.32 -4.70 9.97
N GLY A 247 3.22 -4.86 10.95
CA GLY A 247 4.67 -4.96 10.72
C GLY A 247 5.31 -3.68 10.16
N LEU A 248 6.32 -3.87 9.32
CA LEU A 248 7.14 -2.80 8.75
C LEU A 248 6.31 -1.72 8.06
N VAL A 249 5.27 -2.10 7.32
CA VAL A 249 4.43 -1.15 6.57
C VAL A 249 3.71 -0.18 7.50
N LYS A 250 3.06 -0.73 8.53
CA LYS A 250 2.34 0.07 9.51
C LYS A 250 3.28 1.06 10.18
N HIS A 251 4.42 0.55 10.66
CA HIS A 251 5.39 1.38 11.37
C HIS A 251 6.01 2.44 10.46
N HIS A 252 6.39 2.10 9.23
CA HIS A 252 7.07 3.02 8.32
C HIS A 252 6.16 4.19 7.92
N ILE A 253 4.88 3.92 7.58
CA ILE A 253 3.90 4.97 7.27
C ILE A 253 3.60 5.83 8.51
N ALA A 254 3.35 5.21 9.67
CA ALA A 254 3.05 5.94 10.90
C ALA A 254 4.23 6.83 11.33
N ASN A 255 5.46 6.31 11.22
CA ASN A 255 6.68 7.05 11.56
C ASN A 255 6.94 8.23 10.62
N ALA A 256 6.61 8.10 9.33
CA ALA A 256 6.69 9.24 8.41
C ALA A 256 5.70 10.35 8.81
N ASN A 257 4.51 9.99 9.27
CA ASN A 257 3.48 10.94 9.71
C ASN A 257 3.76 11.56 11.09
N LEU A 258 4.53 10.89 11.96
CA LEU A 258 5.00 11.46 13.23
C LEU A 258 5.77 12.78 13.03
N MET A 259 6.52 12.90 11.93
CA MET A 259 7.35 14.06 11.59
C MET A 259 6.54 15.36 11.37
N VAL A 260 5.22 15.25 11.23
CA VAL A 260 4.30 16.38 10.95
C VAL A 260 3.47 16.77 12.17
N ARG A 261 3.77 16.20 13.36
CA ARG A 261 2.91 16.21 14.56
C ARG A 261 1.56 15.55 14.25
N GLY A 262 1.62 14.22 14.08
CA GLY A 262 0.52 13.35 13.61
C GLY A 262 -0.86 13.68 14.15
#